data_AF-A0A8T0NYV9-F1
#
_entry.id   AF-A0A8T0NYV9-F1
#
_cell.length_a   1.000
_cell.length_b   1.000
_cell.length_c   1.000
_cell.angle_alpha   90.00
_cell.angle_beta   90.00
_cell.angle_gamma   90.00
#
_symmetry.space_group_name_H-M   'P 1'
#
loop_
_entity.id
_entity.type
_entity.pdbx_description
1 polymer ?
#
loop_
_entity_poly.entity_id
_entity_poly.type
_entity_poly.pdbx_seq_one_letter_code
_entity_poly.pdbx_strand_id
1 'polypeptide(L)'
;MATDELAAAPVPAPAAALAGGDPSTAFSFSIWPPTQRTRDAVVRRLVDTLTGDTILCKRYGAVPAADAEPAARAIEAEAFDSAAATGGAAASVEEGIEALQLYSKEVSRRFLDFVKSRSAGAKAEAPLEEEAPAAAEGEAT
;
A
#
# COMPACT_ATOMS: atom_id res chain seq x y z
N MET A 1 -9.28 59.72 15.87
CA MET A 1 -10.45 58.81 15.85
C MET A 1 -9.99 57.52 15.17
N ALA A 2 -9.36 56.64 15.95
CA ALA A 2 -9.86 55.29 16.32
C ALA A 2 -9.67 54.28 15.15
N THR A 3 -8.54 53.55 15.08
CA THR A 3 -8.34 52.16 15.58
C THR A 3 -9.45 51.22 15.09
N ASP A 4 -9.17 50.16 14.33
CA ASP A 4 -8.57 48.94 14.88
C ASP A 4 -8.01 48.03 13.77
N GLU A 5 -6.77 47.60 13.98
CA GLU A 5 -6.00 46.60 13.25
C GLU A 5 -6.16 45.27 14.00
N LEU A 6 -6.95 44.33 13.47
CA LEU A 6 -7.05 43.00 14.07
C LEU A 6 -5.97 42.08 13.47
N ALA A 7 -4.75 42.25 13.99
CA ALA A 7 -3.67 41.30 13.88
C ALA A 7 -3.99 40.08 14.78
N ALA A 8 -4.22 38.92 14.16
CA ALA A 8 -4.36 37.65 14.88
C ALA A 8 -2.97 37.16 15.32
N ALA A 9 -2.84 36.98 16.63
CA ALA A 9 -1.65 36.66 17.40
C ALA A 9 -0.95 35.34 17.02
N PRO A 10 0.36 35.22 17.34
CA PRO A 10 1.20 34.07 16.99
C PRO A 10 0.80 32.77 17.71
N VAL A 11 0.83 31.67 16.95
CA VAL A 11 0.76 30.30 17.46
C VAL A 11 1.93 30.04 18.43
N PRO A 12 1.66 29.56 19.66
CA PRO A 12 2.72 29.28 20.62
C PRO A 12 3.51 28.03 20.23
N ALA A 13 4.84 28.15 20.20
CA ALA A 13 5.74 27.01 20.19
C ALA A 13 5.56 26.18 21.48
N PRO A 14 5.64 24.84 21.43
CA PRO A 14 5.64 24.04 22.64
C PRO A 14 6.97 24.24 23.38
N ALA A 15 6.87 24.85 24.56
CA ALA A 15 7.95 25.00 25.52
C ALA A 15 8.44 23.63 26.01
N ALA A 16 9.74 23.40 25.89
CA ALA A 16 10.44 22.38 26.65
C ALA A 16 10.49 22.81 28.13
N ALA A 17 9.98 21.96 29.03
CA ALA A 17 10.34 21.99 30.45
C ALA A 17 10.20 20.58 31.06
N LEU A 18 11.34 20.08 31.51
CA LEU A 18 11.63 18.77 32.10
C LEU A 18 11.07 18.65 33.52
N ALA A 19 10.56 17.48 33.91
CA ALA A 19 10.70 16.97 35.30
C ALA A 19 10.29 15.48 35.44
N GLY A 20 11.29 14.64 35.76
CA GLY A 20 11.15 13.51 36.69
C GLY A 20 10.39 12.26 36.23
N GLY A 21 10.97 11.50 35.30
CA GLY A 21 10.57 10.10 35.08
C GLY A 21 11.44 9.16 35.93
N ASP A 22 10.82 8.44 36.85
CA ASP A 22 11.43 7.34 37.60
C ASP A 22 12.06 6.31 36.62
N PRO A 23 13.32 5.88 36.79
CA PRO A 23 13.95 4.92 35.87
C PRO A 23 13.33 3.51 35.96
N SER A 24 12.34 3.28 36.83
CA SER A 24 11.70 1.98 37.07
C SER A 24 10.39 1.75 36.30
N THR A 25 10.17 2.43 35.18
CA THR A 25 9.24 1.94 34.17
C THR A 25 9.78 2.20 32.78
N ALA A 26 10.81 1.45 32.41
CA ALA A 26 11.16 1.25 31.01
C ALA A 26 9.96 0.56 30.34
N PHE A 27 8.97 1.34 29.90
CA PHE A 27 7.96 0.87 28.97
C PHE A 27 8.73 0.47 27.71
N SER A 28 8.98 -0.83 27.54
CA SER A 28 9.48 -1.37 26.29
C SER A 28 8.41 -1.14 25.23
N PHE A 29 8.53 -0.05 24.47
CA PHE A 29 7.70 0.22 23.31
C PHE A 29 8.20 -0.65 22.16
N SER A 30 7.58 -1.81 21.96
CA SER A 30 7.80 -2.60 20.75
C SER A 30 7.02 -1.96 19.60
N ILE A 31 7.72 -1.32 18.67
CA ILE A 31 7.11 -0.71 17.46
C ILE A 31 6.65 -1.80 16.47
N TRP A 32 7.24 -2.99 16.58
CA TRP A 32 6.94 -4.18 15.80
C TRP A 32 6.55 -5.35 16.72
N PRO A 33 5.60 -6.22 16.34
CA PRO A 33 4.78 -6.19 15.13
C PRO A 33 3.59 -5.21 15.21
N PRO A 34 3.11 -4.66 14.07
CA PRO A 34 1.90 -3.86 14.01
C PRO A 34 0.68 -4.66 14.46
N THR A 35 -0.27 -3.99 15.13
CA THR A 35 -1.52 -4.63 15.55
C THR A 35 -2.35 -5.10 14.35
N GLN A 36 -3.18 -6.13 14.54
CA GLN A 36 -4.08 -6.63 13.48
C GLN A 36 -4.95 -5.52 12.89
N ARG A 37 -5.45 -4.59 13.71
CA ARG A 37 -6.23 -3.43 13.24
C ARG A 37 -5.43 -2.56 12.27
N THR A 38 -4.14 -2.35 12.54
CA THR A 38 -3.25 -1.59 11.64
C THR A 38 -3.02 -2.35 10.34
N ARG A 39 -2.79 -3.66 10.42
CA ARG A 39 -2.65 -4.54 9.25
C ARG A 39 -3.90 -4.49 8.36
N ASP A 40 -5.09 -4.61 8.95
CA ASP A 40 -6.38 -4.53 8.24
C ASP A 40 -6.60 -3.14 7.61
N ALA A 41 -6.05 -2.07 8.21
CA ALA A 41 -6.09 -0.74 7.60
C ALA A 41 -5.19 -0.64 6.36
N VAL A 42 -4.03 -1.30 6.37
CA VAL A 42 -3.16 -1.40 5.19
C VAL A 42 -3.87 -2.16 4.09
N VAL A 43 -4.45 -3.33 4.38
CA VAL A 43 -5.23 -4.12 3.41
C VAL A 43 -6.32 -3.28 2.75
N ARG A 44 -7.16 -2.59 3.55
CA ARG A 44 -8.23 -1.73 3.01
C ARG A 44 -7.69 -0.65 2.08
N ARG A 45 -6.59 0.00 2.45
CA ARG A 45 -5.95 1.02 1.60
C ARG A 45 -5.41 0.44 0.29
N LEU A 46 -4.89 -0.78 0.31
CA LEU A 46 -4.47 -1.48 -0.90
C LEU A 46 -5.68 -1.78 -1.80
N VAL A 47 -6.78 -2.29 -1.23
CA VAL A 47 -8.04 -2.53 -1.97
C VAL A 47 -8.54 -1.25 -2.62
N ASP A 48 -8.68 -0.16 -1.85
CA ASP A 48 -9.11 1.14 -2.38
C ASP A 48 -8.24 1.63 -3.54
N THR A 49 -6.94 1.32 -3.48
CA THR A 49 -5.99 1.69 -4.55
C THR A 49 -6.18 0.85 -5.81
N LEU A 50 -6.52 -0.44 -5.65
CA LEU A 50 -6.73 -1.41 -6.74
C LEU A 50 -8.10 -1.28 -7.42
N THR A 51 -9.13 -0.85 -6.69
CA THR A 51 -10.50 -0.75 -7.18
C THR A 51 -10.92 0.69 -7.48
N GLY A 52 -10.22 1.68 -6.93
CA GLY A 52 -10.55 3.10 -7.09
C GLY A 52 -10.03 3.71 -8.39
N ASP A 53 -10.35 4.99 -8.62
CA ASP A 53 -9.88 5.74 -9.79
C ASP A 53 -8.47 6.33 -9.57
N THR A 54 -7.50 5.47 -9.24
CA THR A 54 -6.11 5.89 -8.99
C THR A 54 -5.30 5.94 -10.29
N ILE A 55 -4.19 6.70 -10.28
CA ILE A 55 -3.25 6.74 -11.42
C ILE A 55 -2.75 5.34 -11.78
N LEU A 56 -2.60 4.46 -10.79
CA LEU A 56 -2.19 3.07 -11.02
C LEU A 56 -3.25 2.28 -11.78
N CYS A 57 -4.53 2.41 -11.42
CA CYS A 57 -5.62 1.80 -12.19
C CYS A 57 -5.67 2.31 -13.63
N LYS A 58 -5.38 3.60 -13.86
CA LYS A 58 -5.27 4.19 -15.21
C LYS A 58 -4.08 3.67 -16.02
N ARG A 59 -3.05 3.13 -15.37
CA ARG A 59 -1.82 2.63 -16.02
C ARG A 59 -1.81 1.13 -16.22
N TYR A 60 -2.34 0.38 -15.25
CA TYR A 60 -2.24 -1.08 -15.19
C TYR A 60 -3.61 -1.79 -15.28
N GLY A 61 -4.71 -1.02 -15.34
CA GLY A 61 -6.08 -1.53 -15.30
C GLY A 61 -6.61 -1.64 -13.87
N ALA A 62 -7.90 -1.36 -13.69
CA ALA A 62 -8.57 -1.55 -12.41
C ALA A 62 -8.78 -3.05 -12.12
N VAL A 63 -8.69 -3.41 -10.85
CA VAL A 63 -8.90 -4.78 -10.37
C VAL A 63 -10.37 -4.94 -9.95
N PRO A 64 -11.08 -5.99 -10.39
CA PRO A 64 -12.40 -6.33 -9.88
C PRO A 64 -12.37 -6.48 -8.36
N ALA A 65 -13.41 -5.99 -7.69
CA ALA A 65 -13.50 -6.04 -6.23
C ALA A 65 -13.39 -7.47 -5.67
N ALA A 66 -13.87 -8.47 -6.42
CA ALA A 66 -13.78 -9.89 -6.06
C ALA A 66 -12.32 -10.38 -5.93
N ASP A 67 -11.40 -9.82 -6.73
CA ASP A 67 -9.99 -10.21 -6.73
C ASP A 67 -9.13 -9.26 -5.89
N ALA A 68 -9.61 -8.02 -5.66
CA ALA A 68 -8.83 -6.97 -4.99
C ALA A 68 -8.57 -7.29 -3.52
N GLU A 69 -9.60 -7.74 -2.81
CA GLU A 69 -9.51 -8.08 -1.38
C GLU A 69 -8.56 -9.26 -1.11
N PRO A 70 -8.70 -10.42 -1.78
CA PRO A 70 -7.79 -11.54 -1.56
C PRO A 70 -6.35 -11.21 -1.99
N ALA A 71 -6.17 -10.48 -3.09
CA ALA A 71 -4.84 -10.05 -3.52
C ALA A 71 -4.18 -9.10 -2.52
N ALA A 72 -4.92 -8.11 -2.01
CA ALA A 72 -4.42 -7.17 -1.02
C ALA A 72 -4.04 -7.87 0.30
N ARG A 73 -4.84 -8.85 0.75
CA ARG A 73 -4.49 -9.67 1.91
C ARG A 73 -3.23 -10.49 1.69
N ALA A 74 -3.08 -11.12 0.52
CA ALA A 74 -1.89 -11.92 0.22
C ALA A 74 -0.62 -11.04 0.21
N ILE A 75 -0.68 -9.88 -0.45
CA ILE A 75 0.42 -8.90 -0.49
C ILE A 75 0.83 -8.47 0.92
N GLU A 76 -0.14 -8.13 1.76
CA GLU A 76 0.12 -7.70 3.14
C GLU A 76 0.69 -8.83 3.99
N ALA A 77 0.11 -10.03 3.92
CA ALA A 77 0.54 -11.18 4.70
C ALA A 77 1.96 -11.59 4.35
N GLU A 78 2.30 -11.69 3.06
CA GLU A 78 3.66 -12.03 2.65
C GLU A 78 4.69 -10.97 3.03
N ALA A 79 4.31 -9.69 2.97
CA ALA A 79 5.18 -8.60 3.40
C ALA A 79 5.39 -8.63 4.91
N PHE A 80 4.35 -8.93 5.69
CA PHE A 80 4.44 -9.12 7.13
C PHE A 80 5.35 -10.30 7.47
N ASP A 81 5.17 -11.45 6.81
CA ASP A 81 6.00 -12.64 7.04
C ASP A 81 7.47 -12.39 6.66
N SER A 82 7.72 -11.67 5.55
CA SER A 82 9.07 -11.28 5.14
C SER A 82 9.75 -10.37 6.17
N ALA A 83 9.01 -9.40 6.71
CA ALA A 83 9.50 -8.51 7.76
C ALA A 83 9.66 -9.23 9.10
N ALA A 84 8.74 -10.13 9.46
CA ALA A 84 8.80 -10.93 10.67
C ALA A 84 9.97 -11.93 10.65
N ALA A 85 10.34 -12.46 9.48
CA ALA A 85 11.52 -13.32 9.33
C ALA A 85 12.84 -12.58 9.60
N THR A 86 12.89 -11.26 9.38
CA THR A 86 14.08 -10.43 9.61
C THR A 86 14.08 -9.80 11.00
N GLY A 87 12.92 -9.37 11.49
CA GLY A 87 12.77 -8.59 12.73
C GLY A 87 12.18 -9.34 13.92
N GLY A 88 11.79 -10.61 13.78
CA GLY A 88 11.29 -11.47 14.87
C GLY A 88 10.38 -10.77 15.88
N ALA A 89 10.53 -11.11 17.16
CA ALA A 89 10.15 -10.21 18.24
C ALA A 89 11.29 -9.23 18.45
N ALA A 90 11.28 -8.12 17.70
CA ALA A 90 12.32 -7.11 17.72
C ALA A 90 12.77 -6.82 19.16
N ALA A 91 14.06 -7.06 19.44
CA ALA A 91 14.61 -6.96 20.79
C ALA A 91 14.86 -5.51 21.21
N SER A 92 14.84 -4.59 20.24
CA SER A 92 15.03 -3.15 20.42
C SER A 92 14.07 -2.35 19.55
N VAL A 93 13.87 -1.09 19.93
CA VAL A 93 13.11 -0.09 19.16
C VAL A 93 13.71 0.08 17.76
N GLU A 94 15.05 0.09 17.63
CA GLU A 94 15.74 0.23 16.34
C GLU A 94 15.40 -0.93 15.39
N GLU A 95 15.49 -2.16 15.87
CA GLU A 95 15.13 -3.37 15.12
C GLU A 95 13.64 -3.36 14.74
N GLY A 96 12.78 -2.82 15.61
CA GLY A 96 11.36 -2.63 15.31
C GLY A 96 11.11 -1.59 14.21
N ILE A 97 11.91 -0.52 14.16
CA ILE A 97 11.85 0.49 13.08
C ILE A 97 12.33 -0.12 11.76
N GLU A 98 13.45 -0.83 11.77
CA GLU A 98 13.99 -1.53 10.59
C GLU A 98 12.97 -2.54 10.03
N ALA A 99 12.34 -3.33 10.90
CA ALA A 99 11.29 -4.28 10.51
C ALA A 99 10.09 -3.57 9.88
N LEU A 100 9.65 -2.44 10.44
CA LEU A 100 8.54 -1.65 9.90
C LEU A 100 8.88 -1.00 8.54
N GLN A 101 10.12 -0.55 8.37
CA GLN A 101 10.61 -0.04 7.09
C GLN A 101 10.65 -1.14 6.03
N LEU A 102 11.14 -2.32 6.39
CA LEU A 102 11.15 -3.49 5.51
C LEU A 102 9.73 -3.89 5.11
N TYR A 103 8.81 -3.98 6.07
CA TYR A 103 7.39 -4.24 5.81
C TYR A 103 6.81 -3.24 4.81
N SER A 104 7.03 -1.94 5.01
CA SER A 104 6.53 -0.88 4.12
C SER A 104 7.08 -1.01 2.69
N LYS A 105 8.37 -1.34 2.58
CA LYS A 105 9.05 -1.57 1.29
C LYS A 105 8.49 -2.81 0.60
N GLU A 106 8.29 -3.89 1.32
CA GLU A 106 7.82 -5.17 0.78
C GLU A 106 6.35 -5.11 0.35
N VAL A 107 5.48 -4.43 1.11
CA VAL A 107 4.11 -4.14 0.70
C VAL A 107 4.11 -3.37 -0.63
N SER A 108 4.87 -2.28 -0.70
CA SER A 108 4.92 -1.42 -1.90
C SER A 108 5.47 -2.16 -3.12
N ARG A 109 6.51 -2.96 -2.94
CA ARG A 109 7.12 -3.77 -3.99
C ARG A 109 6.14 -4.81 -4.54
N ARG A 110 5.58 -5.66 -3.66
CA ARG A 110 4.63 -6.71 -4.04
C ARG A 110 3.37 -6.14 -4.69
N PHE A 111 2.89 -5.02 -4.18
CA PHE A 111 1.76 -4.31 -4.78
C PHE A 111 2.03 -3.90 -6.22
N LEU A 112 3.19 -3.28 -6.48
CA LEU A 112 3.58 -2.89 -7.83
C LEU A 112 3.84 -4.10 -8.74
N ASP A 113 4.45 -5.16 -8.23
CA ASP A 113 4.72 -6.38 -8.97
C ASP A 113 3.42 -7.11 -9.37
N PHE A 114 2.42 -7.10 -8.48
CA PHE A 114 1.08 -7.62 -8.75
C PHE A 114 0.38 -6.87 -9.89
N VAL A 115 0.28 -5.55 -9.81
CA VAL A 115 -0.42 -4.76 -10.85
C VAL A 115 0.29 -4.83 -12.21
N LYS A 116 1.63 -4.88 -12.22
CA LYS A 116 2.41 -5.07 -13.45
C LYS A 116 2.15 -6.44 -14.07
N SER A 117 2.27 -7.51 -13.29
CA SER A 117 2.05 -8.89 -13.75
C SER A 117 0.65 -9.09 -14.32
N ARG A 118 -0.36 -8.55 -13.63
CA ARG A 118 -1.75 -8.55 -14.11
C ARG A 118 -1.90 -7.83 -15.45
N SER A 119 -1.35 -6.62 -15.56
CA SER A 119 -1.46 -5.82 -16.79
C SER A 119 -0.78 -6.48 -18.00
N ALA A 120 0.31 -7.21 -17.76
CA ALA A 120 1.00 -7.97 -18.78
C ALA A 120 0.18 -9.18 -19.24
N GLY A 121 -0.47 -9.91 -18.32
CA GLY A 121 -1.38 -11.00 -18.62
C GLY A 121 -2.59 -10.55 -19.46
N ALA A 122 -3.22 -9.45 -19.07
CA ALA A 122 -4.37 -8.89 -19.80
C ALA A 122 -4.03 -8.44 -21.23
N LYS A 123 -2.77 -8.06 -21.51
CA LYS A 123 -2.31 -7.75 -22.87
C LYS A 123 -2.04 -8.99 -23.72
N ALA A 124 -1.74 -10.12 -23.11
CA ALA A 124 -1.44 -11.37 -23.82
C ALA A 124 -2.72 -12.14 -24.21
N GLU A 125 -3.82 -11.92 -23.49
CA GLU A 125 -5.10 -12.63 -23.69
C GLU A 125 -6.06 -11.97 -24.70
N ALA A 126 -5.70 -10.86 -25.35
CA ALA A 126 -6.54 -10.30 -26.42
C ALA A 126 -6.52 -11.24 -27.65
N PRO A 127 -7.62 -11.95 -27.99
CA PRO A 127 -7.63 -12.84 -29.14
C PRO A 127 -7.54 -12.00 -30.42
N LEU A 128 -6.59 -12.33 -31.27
CA LEU A 128 -6.66 -11.99 -32.69
C LEU A 128 -7.96 -12.63 -33.19
N GLU A 129 -8.97 -11.80 -33.44
CA GLU A 129 -10.18 -12.22 -34.14
C GLU A 129 -9.76 -12.87 -35.46
N GLU A 130 -9.91 -14.19 -35.51
CA GLU A 130 -9.91 -15.01 -36.71
C GLU A 130 -11.10 -14.55 -37.56
N GLU A 131 -10.88 -13.55 -38.41
CA GLU A 131 -11.82 -13.20 -39.46
C GLU A 131 -11.67 -14.20 -40.60
N ALA A 132 -12.49 -15.26 -40.56
CA ALA A 132 -12.98 -15.91 -41.75
C ALA A 132 -14.50 -16.06 -41.60
N PRO A 133 -15.28 -15.73 -42.64
CA PRO A 133 -15.61 -16.80 -43.57
C PRO A 133 -15.65 -16.41 -45.06
N ALA A 134 -15.68 -17.46 -45.85
CA ALA A 134 -15.64 -17.54 -47.30
C ALA A 134 -16.80 -16.87 -48.06
N ALA A 135 -16.50 -16.35 -49.25
CA ALA A 135 -17.33 -16.37 -50.45
C ALA A 135 -16.39 -16.15 -51.66
N ALA A 136 -15.97 -17.18 -52.39
CA ALA A 136 -16.68 -17.79 -53.51
C ALA A 136 -16.91 -16.81 -54.66
N GLU A 137 -16.00 -16.77 -55.65
CA GLU A 137 -16.35 -16.56 -57.06
C GLU A 137 -15.38 -17.35 -57.93
N GLY A 138 -15.93 -18.25 -58.73
CA GLY A 138 -15.22 -18.91 -59.82
C GLY A 138 -15.42 -18.12 -61.09
N GLU A 139 -14.43 -18.12 -61.97
CA GLU A 139 -14.69 -18.05 -63.40
C GLU A 139 -13.56 -18.78 -64.13
N ALA A 140 -13.96 -19.77 -64.90
CA ALA A 140 -13.14 -20.50 -65.85
C ALA A 140 -13.45 -19.98 -67.26
N THR A 141 -12.40 -19.97 -68.08
CA THR A 141 -12.35 -19.84 -69.56
C THR A 141 -12.62 -18.48 -70.19
#